data_AF-A0A7W1J7D9-F1
#
_entry.id   AF-A0A7W1J7D9-F1
#
_cell.length_a   1.000
_cell.length_b   1.000
_cell.length_c   1.000
_cell.angle_alpha   90.00
_cell.angle_beta   90.00
_cell.angle_gamma   90.00
#
_symmetry.space_group_name_H-M   'P 1'
#
loop_
_entity.id
_entity.type
_entity.pdbx_description
1 polymer ?
#
loop_
_entity_poly.entity_id
_entity_poly.type
_entity_poly.pdbx_seq_one_letter_code
_entity_poly.pdbx_strand_id
1 'polypeptide(L)'
;MKNIYSKLNSKITIPLSTFLLLFCGIAKTQTISRSPDVSLSPANPANLSTLAATPPMGWNSWNYHLADINETIIKETADAIISSGMKSAGYEYIIIDDGWLTNIRDANGNLQFNKSIFPNGIKSVADYIHSKGLKIGIYEDVGSQTCQGLPGSKGYEQKDMNLFASWGIDFVKMDWCNTNGQTAKDSYTLINNCIKNTGREMLLSICEWGQSKPWTWAKGIGQMWRTT
;
A
#
# COMPACT_ATOMS: atom_id res chain seq x y z
N MET A 1 42.27 33.07 15.56
CA MET A 1 42.12 34.43 16.13
C MET A 1 40.69 34.92 15.85
N LYS A 2 39.94 35.24 16.92
CA LYS A 2 38.75 36.12 17.06
C LYS A 2 37.51 35.77 16.19
N ASN A 3 36.43 35.25 16.80
CA ASN A 3 35.26 35.98 17.36
C ASN A 3 34.64 36.97 16.35
N ILE A 4 33.33 36.91 16.09
CA ILE A 4 32.34 37.75 16.79
C ILE A 4 30.97 37.06 16.86
N TYR A 5 30.47 36.89 18.09
CA TYR A 5 29.05 36.75 18.46
C TYR A 5 28.41 38.13 18.57
N SER A 6 27.14 38.28 18.19
CA SER A 6 26.26 39.40 18.55
C SER A 6 24.80 38.93 18.51
N LYS A 7 24.24 38.57 19.68
CA LYS A 7 23.17 39.29 20.40
C LYS A 7 21.85 39.44 19.64
N LEU A 8 20.77 38.87 20.19
CA LEU A 8 19.68 39.65 20.77
C LEU A 8 18.79 38.75 21.67
N ASN A 9 18.76 39.05 22.96
CA ASN A 9 17.76 38.60 23.93
C ASN A 9 16.75 39.73 24.10
N SER A 10 15.45 39.43 24.07
CA SER A 10 14.42 40.31 24.63
C SER A 10 13.49 39.52 25.55
N LYS A 11 13.70 39.71 26.86
CA LYS A 11 12.76 39.33 27.92
C LYS A 11 11.68 40.41 27.98
N ILE A 12 10.41 40.01 27.96
CA ILE A 12 9.27 40.90 28.23
C ILE A 12 8.77 40.59 29.65
N THR A 13 8.89 41.59 30.52
CA THR A 13 8.32 41.66 31.87
C THR A 13 7.02 42.47 31.78
N ILE A 14 5.94 41.99 32.40
CA ILE A 14 4.66 42.73 32.54
C ILE A 14 4.35 42.84 34.04
N PRO A 15 3.97 44.03 34.56
CA PRO A 15 3.80 44.28 35.98
C PRO A 15 2.44 43.81 36.52
N LEU A 16 2.42 43.55 37.83
CA LEU A 16 1.25 43.20 38.64
C LEU A 16 0.56 44.50 39.09
N SER A 17 -0.72 44.68 38.74
CA SER A 17 -1.56 45.78 39.24
C SER A 17 -2.93 45.26 39.64
N THR A 18 -3.20 45.38 40.94
CA THR A 18 -4.40 45.00 41.67
C THR A 18 -5.60 45.88 41.27
N PHE A 19 -6.74 45.27 40.95
CA PHE A 19 -8.04 45.97 40.99
C PHE A 19 -9.11 45.05 41.56
N LEU A 20 -9.58 45.42 42.75
CA LEU A 20 -10.65 44.76 43.49
C LEU A 20 -11.97 45.45 43.09
N LEU A 21 -12.88 44.73 42.44
CA LEU A 21 -14.26 45.19 42.25
C LEU A 21 -15.23 44.08 42.66
N LEU A 22 -15.95 44.40 43.74
CA LEU A 22 -17.08 43.68 44.29
C LEU A 22 -18.26 43.75 43.29
N PHE A 23 -18.74 42.61 42.80
CA PHE A 23 -20.09 42.52 42.23
C PHE A 23 -20.82 41.31 42.83
N CYS A 24 -21.81 41.64 43.65
CA CYS A 24 -22.84 40.72 44.13
C CYS A 24 -23.81 40.46 42.96
N GLY A 25 -23.83 39.23 42.44
CA GLY A 25 -24.64 38.84 41.29
C GLY A 25 -25.26 37.47 41.50
N ILE A 26 -26.58 37.42 41.42
CA ILE A 26 -27.48 36.31 41.74
C ILE A 26 -27.15 35.06 40.91
N ALA A 27 -26.90 33.93 41.58
CA ALA A 27 -26.70 32.64 40.92
C ALA A 27 -28.03 32.15 40.28
N LYS A 28 -28.10 32.17 38.95
CA LYS A 28 -29.11 31.40 38.20
C LYS A 28 -28.60 29.97 38.05
N THR A 29 -29.33 29.01 38.59
CA THR A 29 -29.07 27.58 38.44
C THR A 29 -29.23 27.20 36.96
N GLN A 30 -28.13 27.05 36.24
CA GLN A 30 -28.13 26.45 34.91
C GLN A 30 -28.06 24.93 35.07
N THR A 31 -29.10 24.25 34.62
CA THR A 31 -29.11 22.80 34.45
C THR A 31 -28.11 22.43 33.35
N ILE A 32 -26.97 21.86 33.74
CA ILE A 32 -26.01 21.24 32.82
C ILE A 32 -26.68 19.97 32.26
N SER A 33 -27.13 19.99 31.01
CA SER A 33 -27.56 18.77 30.33
C SER A 33 -26.31 17.95 29.99
N ARG A 34 -26.15 16.80 30.64
CA ARG A 34 -25.11 15.82 30.31
C ARG A 34 -25.32 15.35 28.87
N SER A 35 -24.36 15.63 27.99
CA SER A 35 -24.29 15.05 26.65
C SER A 35 -24.34 13.52 26.76
N PRO A 36 -25.02 12.82 25.85
CA PRO A 36 -25.06 11.36 25.88
C PRO A 36 -23.63 10.81 25.76
N ASP A 37 -23.26 9.93 26.69
CA ASP A 37 -22.05 9.13 26.62
C ASP A 37 -22.03 8.41 25.27
N VAL A 38 -21.09 8.78 24.41
CA VAL A 38 -20.78 8.00 23.20
C VAL A 38 -20.16 6.69 23.71
N SER A 39 -20.97 5.64 23.82
CA SER A 39 -20.45 4.32 24.09
C SER A 39 -19.56 3.93 22.91
N LEU A 40 -18.24 3.92 23.13
CA LEU A 40 -17.30 3.31 22.21
C LEU A 40 -17.66 1.82 22.15
N SER A 41 -18.26 1.42 21.04
CA SER A 41 -18.50 0.00 20.77
C SER A 41 -17.13 -0.71 20.80
N PRO A 42 -17.01 -1.87 21.46
CA PRO A 42 -15.75 -2.60 21.47
C PRO A 42 -15.35 -2.90 20.03
N ALA A 43 -14.10 -2.56 19.70
CA ALA A 43 -13.51 -2.89 18.41
C ALA A 43 -13.77 -4.37 18.12
N ASN A 44 -14.47 -4.65 17.01
CA ASN A 44 -14.71 -5.99 16.53
C ASN A 44 -13.35 -6.69 16.42
N PRO A 45 -13.11 -7.82 17.09
CA PRO A 45 -11.86 -8.55 16.94
C PRO A 45 -11.71 -8.84 15.45
N ALA A 46 -10.59 -8.37 14.88
CA ALA A 46 -10.28 -8.41 13.47
C ALA A 46 -10.77 -9.72 12.85
N ASN A 47 -11.59 -9.62 11.78
CA ASN A 47 -11.79 -10.73 10.86
C ASN A 47 -10.40 -11.30 10.57
N LEU A 48 -10.15 -12.54 11.02
CA LEU A 48 -8.95 -13.25 10.62
C LEU A 48 -9.02 -13.33 9.11
N SER A 49 -8.17 -12.55 8.44
CA SER A 49 -8.11 -12.50 6.99
C SER A 49 -7.98 -13.92 6.46
N THR A 50 -8.99 -14.40 5.74
CA THR A 50 -9.01 -15.74 5.13
C THR A 50 -8.21 -15.78 3.83
N LEU A 51 -7.41 -14.75 3.57
CA LEU A 51 -6.63 -14.58 2.36
C LEU A 51 -5.64 -15.74 2.20
N ALA A 52 -5.67 -16.38 1.04
CA ALA A 52 -4.84 -17.56 0.72
C ALA A 52 -5.00 -18.75 1.69
N ALA A 53 -6.23 -19.03 2.16
CA ALA A 53 -6.52 -20.26 2.91
C ALA A 53 -6.17 -21.55 2.13
N THR A 54 -6.21 -21.48 0.80
CA THR A 54 -5.61 -22.44 -0.13
C THR A 54 -4.56 -21.73 -0.99
N PRO A 55 -3.61 -22.47 -1.62
CA PRO A 55 -2.67 -21.86 -2.55
C PRO A 55 -3.39 -21.01 -3.62
N PRO A 56 -2.99 -19.73 -3.82
CA PRO A 56 -3.59 -18.88 -4.83
C PRO A 56 -3.39 -19.45 -6.23
N MET A 57 -4.44 -19.40 -7.05
CA MET A 57 -4.41 -19.86 -8.45
C MET A 57 -4.71 -18.71 -9.39
N GLY A 58 -3.95 -18.62 -10.48
CA GLY A 58 -4.09 -17.51 -11.42
C GLY A 58 -3.10 -17.57 -12.58
N TRP A 59 -2.96 -16.44 -13.24
CA TRP A 59 -2.06 -16.20 -14.35
C TRP A 59 -1.21 -14.97 -14.08
N ASN A 60 0.02 -14.96 -14.60
CA ASN A 60 0.95 -13.86 -14.51
C ASN A 60 1.50 -13.55 -15.91
N SER A 61 1.60 -12.27 -16.27
CA SER A 61 1.93 -11.85 -17.63
C SER A 61 3.37 -12.16 -18.07
N TRP A 62 4.30 -12.33 -17.13
CA TRP A 62 5.73 -12.28 -17.40
C TRP A 62 6.25 -13.35 -18.35
N ASN A 63 5.91 -14.63 -18.13
CA ASN A 63 6.59 -15.74 -18.82
C ASN A 63 6.38 -15.74 -20.34
N TYR A 64 5.28 -15.17 -20.83
CA TYR A 64 4.98 -15.10 -22.25
C TYR A 64 5.21 -13.70 -22.82
N HIS A 65 4.76 -12.66 -22.12
CA HIS A 65 4.79 -11.29 -22.63
C HIS A 65 6.04 -10.50 -22.23
N LEU A 66 6.79 -10.95 -21.21
CA LEU A 66 7.83 -10.15 -20.57
C LEU A 66 7.26 -8.77 -20.19
N ALA A 67 7.94 -7.69 -20.58
CA ALA A 67 7.47 -6.31 -20.41
C ALA A 67 6.57 -5.82 -21.56
N ASP A 68 6.30 -6.62 -22.60
CA ASP A 68 5.45 -6.26 -23.73
C ASP A 68 3.97 -6.59 -23.44
N ILE A 69 3.41 -5.83 -22.49
CA ILE A 69 2.03 -5.96 -22.02
C ILE A 69 1.23 -4.69 -22.33
N ASN A 70 -0.09 -4.82 -22.43
CA ASN A 70 -1.00 -3.70 -22.54
C ASN A 70 -2.40 -4.05 -22.00
N GLU A 71 -3.25 -3.04 -21.86
CA GLU A 71 -4.62 -3.15 -21.36
C GLU A 71 -5.44 -4.23 -22.10
N THR A 72 -5.31 -4.31 -23.43
CA THR A 72 -6.02 -5.30 -24.25
C THR A 72 -5.59 -6.72 -23.88
N ILE A 73 -4.28 -7.00 -23.84
CA ILE A 73 -3.75 -8.32 -23.47
C ILE A 73 -4.27 -8.77 -22.12
N ILE A 74 -4.26 -7.88 -21.11
CA ILE A 74 -4.72 -8.22 -19.76
C ILE A 74 -6.23 -8.52 -19.74
N LYS A 75 -7.04 -7.71 -20.42
CA LYS A 75 -8.50 -7.91 -20.50
C LYS A 75 -8.88 -9.17 -21.27
N GLU A 76 -8.25 -9.40 -22.43
CA GLU A 76 -8.47 -10.62 -23.24
C GLU A 76 -8.03 -11.88 -22.49
N THR A 77 -6.95 -11.82 -21.71
CA THR A 77 -6.53 -12.94 -20.85
C THR A 77 -7.58 -13.24 -19.78
N ALA A 78 -8.18 -12.22 -19.16
CA ALA A 78 -9.26 -12.41 -18.21
C ALA A 78 -10.48 -13.11 -18.86
N ASP A 79 -10.84 -12.72 -20.09
CA ASP A 79 -11.90 -13.39 -20.86
C ASP A 79 -11.54 -14.82 -21.26
N ALA A 80 -10.26 -15.07 -21.60
CA ALA A 80 -9.77 -16.40 -21.93
C ALA A 80 -9.80 -17.35 -20.73
N ILE A 81 -9.43 -16.89 -19.53
CA ILE A 81 -9.52 -17.69 -18.29
C ILE A 81 -10.97 -18.13 -18.01
N ILE A 82 -11.95 -17.30 -18.36
CA ILE A 82 -13.36 -17.64 -18.16
C ILE A 82 -13.85 -18.60 -19.25
N SER A 83 -13.65 -18.23 -20.51
CA SER A 83 -14.17 -19.00 -21.66
C SER A 83 -13.53 -20.39 -21.81
N SER A 84 -12.29 -20.57 -21.34
CA SER A 84 -11.61 -21.87 -21.28
C SER A 84 -12.08 -22.75 -20.12
N GLY A 85 -12.87 -22.24 -19.17
CA GLY A 85 -13.25 -22.95 -17.95
C GLY A 85 -12.21 -22.92 -16.83
N MET A 86 -11.06 -22.25 -17.02
CA MET A 86 -10.02 -22.14 -15.97
C MET A 86 -10.53 -21.43 -14.72
N LYS A 87 -11.40 -20.41 -14.86
CA LYS A 87 -12.05 -19.79 -13.70
C LYS A 87 -12.82 -20.82 -12.87
N SER A 88 -13.59 -21.69 -13.53
CA SER A 88 -14.34 -22.77 -12.86
C SER A 88 -13.42 -23.81 -12.21
N ALA A 89 -12.19 -23.96 -12.72
CA ALA A 89 -11.14 -24.79 -12.11
C ALA A 89 -10.38 -24.10 -10.95
N GLY A 90 -10.68 -22.84 -10.64
CA GLY A 90 -10.13 -22.10 -9.49
C GLY A 90 -9.14 -21.00 -9.84
N TYR A 91 -8.79 -20.79 -11.11
CA TYR A 91 -7.89 -19.70 -11.51
C TYR A 91 -8.61 -18.35 -11.39
N GLU A 92 -8.22 -17.55 -10.40
CA GLU A 92 -8.93 -16.30 -10.08
C GLU A 92 -8.07 -15.04 -10.11
N TYR A 93 -6.74 -15.14 -9.99
CA TYR A 93 -5.84 -13.98 -10.02
C TYR A 93 -5.29 -13.71 -11.44
N ILE A 94 -5.36 -12.45 -11.89
CA ILE A 94 -4.69 -11.96 -13.10
C ILE A 94 -3.61 -10.96 -12.66
N ILE A 95 -2.34 -11.34 -12.76
CA ILE A 95 -1.21 -10.55 -12.26
C ILE A 95 -0.52 -9.83 -13.41
N ILE A 96 -0.53 -8.50 -13.34
CA ILE A 96 0.27 -7.62 -14.20
C ILE A 96 1.70 -7.60 -13.62
N ASP A 97 2.66 -8.18 -14.35
CA ASP A 97 4.07 -8.20 -13.94
C ASP A 97 4.82 -6.93 -14.36
N ASP A 98 6.16 -6.94 -14.27
CA ASP A 98 7.01 -5.77 -14.59
C ASP A 98 6.76 -5.22 -16.01
N GLY A 99 7.03 -3.92 -16.22
CA GLY A 99 6.81 -3.21 -17.49
C GLY A 99 5.54 -2.36 -17.58
N TRP A 100 4.70 -2.32 -16.53
CA TRP A 100 3.45 -1.56 -16.54
C TRP A 100 3.61 -0.05 -16.31
N LEU A 101 4.72 0.36 -15.68
CA LEU A 101 5.01 1.73 -15.26
C LEU A 101 5.96 2.47 -16.21
N THR A 102 5.95 3.80 -16.11
CA THR A 102 6.97 4.63 -16.76
C THR A 102 8.28 4.60 -15.96
N ASN A 103 9.36 5.10 -16.57
CA ASN A 103 10.66 5.18 -15.93
C ASN A 103 10.83 6.33 -14.92
N ILE A 104 9.79 7.16 -14.71
CA ILE A 104 9.83 8.28 -13.77
C ILE A 104 8.58 8.32 -12.89
N ARG A 105 8.77 8.66 -11.62
CA ARG A 105 7.66 9.07 -10.75
C ARG A 105 7.20 10.48 -11.12
N ASP A 106 5.96 10.83 -10.78
CA ASP A 106 5.49 12.21 -10.94
C ASP A 106 6.16 13.18 -9.93
N ALA A 107 5.85 14.47 -10.04
CA ALA A 107 6.39 15.51 -9.16
C ALA A 107 6.01 15.31 -7.68
N ASN A 108 4.97 14.54 -7.39
CA ASN A 108 4.55 14.19 -6.04
C ASN A 108 5.17 12.86 -5.56
N GLY A 109 6.00 12.22 -6.39
CA GLY A 109 6.64 10.94 -6.10
C GLY A 109 5.72 9.73 -6.27
N ASN A 110 4.59 9.84 -6.95
CA ASN A 110 3.74 8.69 -7.24
C ASN A 110 4.27 7.91 -8.44
N LEU A 111 4.16 6.58 -8.39
CA LEU A 111 4.31 5.73 -9.58
C LEU A 111 3.34 6.17 -10.69
N GLN A 112 3.77 6.06 -11.94
CA GLN A 112 2.95 6.40 -13.11
C GLN A 112 2.86 5.18 -14.01
N PHE A 113 1.64 4.72 -14.29
CA PHE A 113 1.45 3.70 -15.32
C PHE A 113 1.75 4.27 -16.70
N ASN A 114 2.21 3.43 -17.62
CA ASN A 114 2.45 3.83 -19.00
C ASN A 114 1.10 3.99 -19.75
N LYS A 115 0.68 5.24 -19.95
CA LYS A 115 -0.60 5.59 -20.62
C LYS A 115 -0.69 5.11 -22.07
N SER A 116 0.43 4.86 -22.75
CA SER A 116 0.39 4.36 -24.13
C SER A 116 -0.07 2.90 -24.20
N ILE A 117 0.17 2.11 -23.15
CA ILE A 117 -0.24 0.70 -23.07
C ILE A 117 -1.43 0.48 -22.13
N PHE A 118 -1.66 1.38 -21.17
CA PHE A 118 -2.84 1.42 -20.31
C PHE A 118 -3.59 2.76 -20.46
N PRO A 119 -4.22 3.02 -21.61
CA PRO A 119 -4.85 4.31 -21.91
C PRO A 119 -5.96 4.70 -20.93
N ASN A 120 -6.66 3.72 -20.36
CA ASN A 120 -7.72 3.96 -19.38
C ASN A 120 -7.25 3.81 -17.92
N GLY A 121 -5.96 3.52 -17.73
CA GLY A 121 -5.34 3.33 -16.42
C GLY A 121 -5.64 2.00 -15.74
N ILE A 122 -4.81 1.68 -14.74
CA ILE A 122 -4.86 0.37 -14.04
C ILE A 122 -6.18 0.16 -13.30
N LYS A 123 -6.78 1.22 -12.73
CA LYS A 123 -8.09 1.10 -12.08
C LYS A 123 -9.18 0.60 -13.05
N SER A 124 -9.19 1.08 -14.30
CA SER A 124 -10.16 0.61 -15.32
C SER A 124 -9.98 -0.88 -15.62
N VAL A 125 -8.72 -1.37 -15.61
CA VAL A 125 -8.41 -2.79 -15.76
C VAL A 125 -8.89 -3.59 -14.55
N ALA A 126 -8.64 -3.10 -13.35
CA ALA A 126 -9.12 -3.71 -12.10
C ALA A 126 -10.64 -3.82 -12.09
N ASP A 127 -11.36 -2.72 -12.36
CA ASP A 127 -12.81 -2.69 -12.43
C ASP A 127 -13.36 -3.70 -13.45
N TYR A 128 -12.70 -3.84 -14.62
CA TYR A 128 -13.05 -4.85 -15.62
C TYR A 128 -12.87 -6.27 -15.08
N ILE A 129 -11.72 -6.59 -14.51
CA ILE A 129 -11.41 -7.92 -13.95
C ILE A 129 -12.39 -8.28 -12.82
N HIS A 130 -12.68 -7.33 -11.93
CA HIS A 130 -13.67 -7.51 -10.87
C HIS A 130 -15.08 -7.74 -11.40
N SER A 131 -15.48 -7.03 -12.47
CA SER A 131 -16.80 -7.24 -13.11
C SER A 131 -16.99 -8.66 -13.64
N LYS A 132 -15.88 -9.35 -13.91
CA LYS A 132 -15.85 -10.75 -14.34
C LYS A 132 -15.75 -11.73 -13.16
N GLY A 133 -15.74 -11.24 -11.93
CA GLY A 133 -15.57 -12.01 -10.70
C GLY A 133 -14.19 -12.68 -10.59
N LEU A 134 -13.17 -12.04 -11.16
CA LEU A 134 -11.75 -12.38 -10.99
C LEU A 134 -11.10 -11.34 -10.08
N LYS A 135 -9.84 -11.55 -9.70
CA LYS A 135 -9.02 -10.67 -8.85
C LYS A 135 -7.81 -10.17 -9.63
N ILE A 136 -7.40 -8.92 -9.41
CA ILE A 136 -6.25 -8.31 -10.07
C ILE A 136 -5.02 -8.28 -9.15
N GLY A 137 -3.86 -8.59 -9.71
CA GLY A 137 -2.57 -8.42 -9.05
C GLY A 137 -1.66 -7.45 -9.79
N ILE A 138 -0.73 -6.84 -9.07
CA ILE A 138 0.31 -5.97 -9.62
C ILE A 138 1.69 -6.35 -9.08
N TYR A 139 2.71 -6.16 -9.90
CA TYR A 139 4.11 -6.31 -9.54
C TYR A 139 4.71 -4.98 -9.10
N GLU A 140 5.56 -5.06 -8.08
CA GLU A 140 6.47 -3.98 -7.69
C GLU A 140 7.71 -4.57 -6.99
N ASP A 141 8.69 -3.74 -6.64
CA ASP A 141 9.93 -4.14 -5.97
C ASP A 141 10.14 -3.37 -4.65
N VAL A 142 10.63 -4.04 -3.59
CA VAL A 142 10.98 -3.37 -2.32
C VAL A 142 12.29 -2.59 -2.39
N GLY A 143 13.06 -2.75 -3.46
CA GLY A 143 14.27 -2.01 -3.78
C GLY A 143 14.01 -0.64 -4.38
N SER A 144 15.10 0.05 -4.71
CA SER A 144 15.02 1.39 -5.33
C SER A 144 14.57 1.34 -6.79
N GLN A 145 14.75 0.21 -7.45
CA GLN A 145 14.33 -0.03 -8.82
C GLN A 145 13.85 -1.48 -8.97
N THR A 146 12.90 -1.72 -9.86
CA THR A 146 12.49 -3.07 -10.28
C THR A 146 13.63 -3.82 -10.95
N CYS A 147 13.43 -5.10 -11.22
CA CYS A 147 14.41 -5.89 -11.96
C CYS A 147 14.59 -5.40 -13.42
N GLN A 148 13.61 -4.73 -14.02
CA GLN A 148 13.76 -4.01 -15.30
C GLN A 148 14.37 -2.61 -15.18
N GLY A 149 14.74 -2.16 -13.97
CA GLY A 149 15.30 -0.82 -13.76
C GLY A 149 14.26 0.30 -13.76
N LEU A 150 12.97 -0.02 -13.60
CA LEU A 150 11.91 0.97 -13.41
C LEU A 150 11.85 1.41 -11.94
N PRO A 151 11.20 2.54 -11.58
CA PRO A 151 11.13 2.99 -10.19
C PRO A 151 10.54 1.93 -9.25
N GLY A 152 11.29 1.55 -8.20
CA GLY A 152 10.83 0.62 -7.14
C GLY A 152 10.25 1.36 -5.93
N SER A 153 9.73 0.63 -4.94
CA SER A 153 9.00 1.19 -3.79
C SER A 153 9.84 1.63 -2.60
N LYS A 154 11.17 1.45 -2.59
CA LYS A 154 12.01 1.86 -1.46
C LYS A 154 11.85 3.35 -1.13
N GLY A 155 11.40 3.67 0.08
CA GLY A 155 11.12 5.03 0.55
C GLY A 155 9.75 5.60 0.14
N TYR A 156 8.94 4.83 -0.61
CA TYR A 156 7.60 5.20 -1.07
C TYR A 156 6.56 4.13 -0.69
N GLU A 157 6.89 3.19 0.19
CA GLU A 157 6.15 1.96 0.46
C GLU A 157 4.67 2.22 0.80
N GLN A 158 4.39 3.10 1.77
CA GLN A 158 3.02 3.41 2.16
C GLN A 158 2.25 4.12 1.04
N LYS A 159 2.93 4.99 0.29
CA LYS A 159 2.32 5.74 -0.81
C LYS A 159 1.93 4.81 -1.95
N ASP A 160 2.82 3.91 -2.33
CA ASP A 160 2.58 2.95 -3.41
C ASP A 160 1.48 1.94 -3.01
N MET A 161 1.49 1.44 -1.77
CA MET A 161 0.39 0.58 -1.29
C MET A 161 -0.95 1.32 -1.27
N ASN A 162 -0.99 2.59 -0.86
CA ASN A 162 -2.22 3.41 -0.93
C ASN A 162 -2.70 3.59 -2.37
N LEU A 163 -1.77 3.77 -3.32
CA LEU A 163 -2.08 3.89 -4.73
C LEU A 163 -2.69 2.58 -5.27
N PHE A 164 -2.09 1.44 -4.95
CA PHE A 164 -2.61 0.13 -5.34
C PHE A 164 -3.98 -0.15 -4.73
N ALA A 165 -4.18 0.20 -3.47
CA ALA A 165 -5.50 0.11 -2.83
C ALA A 165 -6.54 1.01 -3.53
N SER A 166 -6.15 2.23 -3.93
CA SER A 166 -7.04 3.16 -4.66
C SER A 166 -7.45 2.66 -6.05
N TRP A 167 -6.62 1.81 -6.67
CA TRP A 167 -6.93 1.16 -7.94
C TRP A 167 -7.72 -0.14 -7.79
N GLY A 168 -7.89 -0.64 -6.56
CA GLY A 168 -8.59 -1.90 -6.30
C GLY A 168 -7.73 -3.14 -6.50
N ILE A 169 -6.41 -3.05 -6.35
CA ILE A 169 -5.53 -4.24 -6.43
C ILE A 169 -5.86 -5.24 -5.31
N ASP A 170 -5.82 -6.54 -5.59
CA ASP A 170 -6.10 -7.62 -4.63
C ASP A 170 -4.87 -8.44 -4.26
N PHE A 171 -3.78 -8.28 -5.02
CA PHE A 171 -2.55 -9.06 -4.91
C PHE A 171 -1.36 -8.18 -5.28
N VAL A 172 -0.30 -8.22 -4.47
CA VAL A 172 0.95 -7.52 -4.75
C VAL A 172 2.09 -8.53 -4.75
N LYS A 173 2.76 -8.69 -5.89
CA LYS A 173 4.05 -9.38 -6.00
C LYS A 173 5.14 -8.37 -5.70
N MET A 174 5.91 -8.59 -4.63
CA MET A 174 7.01 -7.72 -4.23
C MET A 174 8.35 -8.41 -4.43
N ASP A 175 9.12 -7.93 -5.40
CA ASP A 175 10.45 -8.46 -5.76
C ASP A 175 11.57 -7.92 -4.86
N TRP A 176 12.81 -8.31 -5.15
CA TRP A 176 13.99 -8.04 -4.30
C TRP A 176 15.21 -7.45 -5.05
N CYS A 177 15.04 -6.90 -6.25
CA CYS A 177 16.12 -6.27 -7.00
C CYS A 177 16.54 -4.91 -6.40
N ASN A 178 17.80 -4.51 -6.56
CA ASN A 178 18.31 -3.19 -6.11
C ASN A 178 18.11 -2.89 -4.61
N THR A 179 18.30 -3.92 -3.76
CA THR A 179 18.00 -3.89 -2.31
C THR A 179 19.21 -3.62 -1.42
N ASN A 180 20.26 -2.96 -1.94
CA ASN A 180 21.48 -2.68 -1.19
C ASN A 180 21.19 -2.02 0.18
N GLY A 181 21.78 -2.60 1.23
CA GLY A 181 21.64 -2.13 2.62
C GLY A 181 20.30 -2.47 3.29
N GLN A 182 19.45 -3.30 2.68
CA GLN A 182 18.18 -3.75 3.27
C GLN A 182 18.29 -5.19 3.80
N THR A 183 17.40 -5.55 4.73
CA THR A 183 17.15 -6.96 5.10
C THR A 183 15.79 -7.39 4.58
N ALA A 184 15.69 -8.61 4.02
CA ALA A 184 14.45 -9.10 3.44
C ALA A 184 13.30 -9.08 4.45
N LYS A 185 13.53 -9.65 5.63
CA LYS A 185 12.51 -9.72 6.69
C LYS A 185 11.96 -8.33 7.05
N ASP A 186 12.81 -7.33 7.24
CA ASP A 186 12.36 -6.01 7.66
C ASP A 186 11.61 -5.29 6.53
N SER A 187 12.13 -5.34 5.29
CA SER A 187 11.49 -4.73 4.12
C SER A 187 10.12 -5.33 3.84
N TYR A 188 9.97 -6.67 3.85
CA TYR A 188 8.66 -7.30 3.63
C TYR A 188 7.71 -7.11 4.82
N THR A 189 8.22 -7.02 6.06
CA THR A 189 7.41 -6.63 7.23
C THR A 189 6.85 -5.23 7.05
N LEU A 190 7.67 -4.29 6.56
CA LEU A 190 7.24 -2.94 6.26
C LEU A 190 6.13 -2.94 5.21
N ILE A 191 6.29 -3.65 4.09
CA ILE A 191 5.23 -3.74 3.07
C ILE A 191 3.93 -4.31 3.64
N ASN A 192 3.98 -5.40 4.41
CA ASN A 192 2.78 -5.97 5.04
C ASN A 192 2.06 -4.95 5.94
N ASN A 193 2.81 -4.16 6.71
CA ASN A 193 2.23 -3.09 7.52
C ASN A 193 1.62 -1.99 6.64
N CYS A 194 2.29 -1.61 5.56
CA CYS A 194 1.76 -0.64 4.61
C CYS A 194 0.45 -1.11 3.97
N ILE A 195 0.35 -2.38 3.56
CA ILE A 195 -0.88 -3.01 3.05
C ILE A 195 -2.00 -2.89 4.09
N LYS A 196 -1.75 -3.31 5.34
CA LYS A 196 -2.74 -3.21 6.43
C LYS A 196 -3.24 -1.78 6.63
N ASN A 197 -2.34 -0.80 6.57
CA ASN A 197 -2.67 0.61 6.74
C ASN A 197 -3.54 1.18 5.61
N THR A 198 -3.59 0.54 4.44
CA THR A 198 -4.50 0.96 3.36
C THR A 198 -5.97 0.69 3.69
N GLY A 199 -6.25 -0.26 4.59
CA GLY A 199 -7.60 -0.76 4.87
C GLY A 199 -8.16 -1.69 3.78
N ARG A 200 -7.42 -1.98 2.71
CA ARG A 200 -7.78 -2.97 1.69
C ARG A 200 -6.97 -4.25 1.89
N GLU A 201 -7.64 -5.40 1.89
CA GLU A 201 -6.94 -6.69 1.85
C GLU A 201 -6.24 -6.86 0.49
N MET A 202 -4.92 -7.02 0.53
CA MET A 202 -4.10 -7.34 -0.64
C MET A 202 -3.14 -8.46 -0.28
N LEU A 203 -3.10 -9.49 -1.13
CA LEU A 203 -2.24 -10.66 -0.92
C LEU A 203 -0.80 -10.29 -1.18
N LEU A 204 0.06 -10.42 -0.17
CA LEU A 204 1.49 -10.18 -0.31
C LEU A 204 2.21 -11.46 -0.74
N SER A 205 2.71 -11.45 -1.98
CA SER A 205 3.59 -12.47 -2.54
C SER A 205 5.04 -12.00 -2.48
N ILE A 206 5.84 -12.64 -1.62
CA ILE A 206 7.24 -12.32 -1.37
C ILE A 206 8.12 -12.97 -2.44
N CYS A 207 8.94 -12.19 -3.13
CA CYS A 207 9.80 -12.64 -4.22
C CYS A 207 11.26 -12.23 -3.97
N GLU A 208 11.90 -12.84 -2.96
CA GLU A 208 13.35 -12.71 -2.70
C GLU A 208 14.14 -14.00 -3.04
N TRP A 209 13.54 -14.84 -3.88
CA TRP A 209 14.18 -16.01 -4.51
C TRP A 209 14.71 -17.07 -3.52
N GLY A 210 14.23 -17.06 -2.27
CA GLY A 210 14.66 -18.00 -1.24
C GLY A 210 16.01 -17.65 -0.60
N GLN A 211 16.65 -16.54 -0.97
CA GLN A 211 18.04 -16.24 -0.58
C GLN A 211 18.22 -16.12 0.94
N SER A 212 17.24 -15.50 1.61
CA SER A 212 17.23 -15.33 3.06
C SER A 212 16.38 -16.37 3.79
N LYS A 213 16.03 -17.48 3.12
CA LYS A 213 15.24 -18.60 3.68
C LYS A 213 13.86 -18.14 4.21
N PRO A 214 12.98 -17.59 3.36
CA PRO A 214 11.71 -16.97 3.76
C PRO A 214 10.79 -17.91 4.50
N TRP A 215 10.89 -19.23 4.29
CA TRP A 215 10.16 -20.23 5.06
C TRP A 215 10.44 -20.19 6.57
N THR A 216 11.52 -19.54 7.04
CA THR A 216 11.80 -19.39 8.48
C THR A 216 11.23 -18.11 9.09
N TRP A 217 10.77 -17.13 8.28
CA TRP A 217 10.38 -15.82 8.80
C TRP A 217 9.14 -15.19 8.16
N ALA A 218 8.75 -15.59 6.94
CA ALA A 218 7.67 -14.95 6.17
C ALA A 218 6.26 -15.28 6.68
N LYS A 219 6.11 -16.33 7.50
CA LYS A 219 4.84 -16.69 8.13
C LYS A 219 4.31 -15.54 8.99
N GLY A 220 3.12 -15.05 8.68
CA GLY A 220 2.50 -13.88 9.33
C GLY A 220 2.89 -12.52 8.73
N ILE A 221 3.80 -12.52 7.74
CA ILE A 221 4.18 -11.35 6.94
C ILE A 221 3.52 -11.42 5.56
N GLY A 222 3.85 -12.44 4.77
CA GLY A 222 3.28 -12.67 3.45
C GLY A 222 2.41 -13.93 3.41
N GLN A 223 1.52 -14.01 2.45
CA GLN A 223 0.66 -15.18 2.23
C GLN A 223 1.36 -16.25 1.40
N MET A 224 2.34 -15.86 0.58
CA MET A 224 3.19 -16.78 -0.16
C MET A 224 4.60 -16.19 -0.34
N TRP A 225 5.58 -17.07 -0.57
CA TRP A 225 6.96 -16.68 -0.81
C TRP A 225 7.62 -17.61 -1.83
N ARG A 226 8.42 -17.02 -2.73
CA ARG A 226 9.31 -17.77 -3.62
C ARG A 226 10.40 -18.47 -2.82
N THR A 227 10.76 -19.67 -3.25
CA THR A 227 11.82 -20.49 -2.63
C THR A 227 13.09 -20.60 -3.47
N THR A 228 13.02 -20.12 -4.72
CA THR A 228 14.07 -20.09 -5.76
C THR A 228 13.75 -18.96 -6.74
#